data_AF-A0A5A9GEZ6-F1
#
_entry.id   AF-A0A5A9GEZ6-F1
#
_cell.length_a   1.000
_cell.length_b   1.000
_cell.length_c   1.000
_cell.angle_alpha   90.00
_cell.angle_beta   90.00
_cell.angle_gamma   90.00
#
_symmetry.space_group_name_H-M   'P 1'
#
loop_
_entity.id
_entity.type
_entity.pdbx_description
1 polymer ?
#
loop_
_entity_poly.entity_id
_entity_poly.type
_entity_poly.pdbx_seq_one_letter_code
_entity_poly.pdbx_strand_id
1 'polypeptide(L)'
;MRKTVLSDQENFWYFNNGITVICDSITRNLAGSPGTKLGLFSCDGVSIVNGAQTVGTIGSAYDQSDIAIDNEADGPQSWVQIRIISLEKCPPDFARRITRAANLQNAVGNREFAAMDPLQHRLATEFALDRRKYVYKSGEQDPRGEDGCSIVEATQALGCAHSVALAVQVKREIGVIWGDTDTSPYIDIFNDDLSSFRLWRAVMVMRVADEILLSLRSHTCPRADLVGIHMNRIILHLVFQEKNVKRFYTDMNNEDNLIISVKKSTEDIFLKVALYLEDHHPNDYLANLSKSHSKCEALVKAITNIPLDPENWKQASLF
;
A
#
# COMPACT_ATOMS: atom_id res chain seq x y z
N MET A 1 -14.78 -0.82 12.93
CA MET A 1 -15.44 -2.03 12.37
C MET A 1 -15.55 -3.17 13.38
N ARG A 2 -14.44 -3.76 13.91
CA ARG A 2 -14.52 -4.84 14.92
C ARG A 2 -15.29 -4.46 16.18
N LYS A 3 -15.04 -3.28 16.74
CA LYS A 3 -15.78 -2.75 17.90
C LYS A 3 -17.29 -2.70 17.63
N THR A 4 -17.69 -2.27 16.43
CA THR A 4 -19.10 -2.20 16.02
C THR A 4 -19.72 -3.59 15.93
N VAL A 5 -19.04 -4.56 15.32
CA VAL A 5 -19.50 -5.96 15.25
C VAL A 5 -19.68 -6.60 16.64
N LEU A 6 -18.85 -6.22 17.63
CA LEU A 6 -18.85 -6.86 18.94
C LEU A 6 -19.73 -6.15 19.98
N SER A 7 -19.74 -4.81 19.96
CA SER A 7 -20.29 -4.00 21.06
C SER A 7 -21.32 -2.95 20.63
N ASP A 8 -21.55 -2.79 19.33
CA ASP A 8 -22.47 -1.79 18.78
C ASP A 8 -23.14 -2.32 17.50
N GLN A 9 -23.74 -3.50 17.63
CA GLN A 9 -24.21 -4.34 16.52
C GLN A 9 -25.34 -3.68 15.72
N GLU A 10 -26.22 -2.96 16.40
CA GLU A 10 -27.34 -2.22 15.82
C GLU A 10 -26.88 -1.14 14.84
N ASN A 11 -25.73 -0.52 15.10
CA ASN A 11 -25.16 0.51 14.22
C ASN A 11 -24.32 -0.07 13.08
N PHE A 12 -24.11 -1.39 13.05
CA PHE A 12 -23.21 -2.01 12.08
C PHE A 12 -23.61 -1.69 10.65
N TRP A 13 -24.90 -1.75 10.32
CA TRP A 13 -25.44 -1.40 9.00
C TRP A 13 -25.02 0.01 8.55
N TYR A 14 -25.00 0.98 9.46
CA TYR A 14 -24.72 2.38 9.15
C TYR A 14 -23.23 2.67 9.01
N PHE A 15 -22.36 1.88 9.67
CA PHE A 15 -20.91 2.14 9.71
C PHE A 15 -20.09 1.26 8.78
N ASN A 16 -20.71 0.30 8.08
CA ASN A 16 -20.03 -0.53 7.09
C ASN A 16 -20.40 -0.12 5.66
N ASN A 17 -19.43 -0.21 4.74
CA ASN A 17 -19.63 0.11 3.32
C ASN A 17 -20.24 -1.05 2.51
N GLY A 18 -20.68 -2.11 3.19
CA GLY A 18 -21.17 -3.36 2.59
C GLY A 18 -20.07 -4.26 2.04
N ILE A 19 -20.50 -5.24 1.26
CA ILE A 19 -19.67 -6.22 0.57
C ILE A 19 -20.06 -6.19 -0.90
N THR A 20 -19.10 -5.95 -1.80
CA THR A 20 -19.32 -6.11 -3.24
C THR A 20 -18.61 -7.37 -3.72
N VAL A 21 -19.40 -8.27 -4.30
CA VAL A 21 -18.98 -9.53 -4.88
C VAL A 21 -19.13 -9.47 -6.39
N ILE A 22 -18.11 -9.91 -7.12
CA ILE A 22 -18.23 -10.28 -8.54
C ILE A 22 -18.29 -11.80 -8.66
N CYS A 23 -19.02 -12.30 -9.63
CA CYS A 23 -19.15 -13.72 -9.93
C CYS A 23 -19.28 -13.93 -11.44
N ASP A 24 -18.84 -15.07 -11.95
CA ASP A 24 -18.96 -15.42 -13.37
C ASP A 24 -20.43 -15.51 -13.79
N SER A 25 -21.27 -16.06 -12.91
CA SER A 25 -22.72 -16.18 -13.08
C SER A 25 -23.45 -16.00 -11.75
N ILE A 26 -24.72 -15.60 -11.79
CA ILE A 26 -25.62 -15.64 -10.62
C ILE A 26 -26.97 -16.22 -11.04
N THR A 27 -27.46 -17.18 -10.27
CA THR A 27 -28.80 -17.74 -10.44
C THR A 27 -29.57 -17.68 -9.14
N ARG A 28 -30.83 -17.25 -9.21
CA ARG A 28 -31.72 -17.23 -8.05
C ARG A 28 -32.47 -18.56 -7.99
N ASN A 29 -32.32 -19.26 -6.87
CA ASN A 29 -33.09 -20.46 -6.58
C ASN A 29 -34.52 -20.06 -6.16
N LEU A 30 -35.50 -20.55 -6.90
CA LEU A 30 -36.93 -20.28 -6.65
C LEU A 30 -37.52 -21.21 -5.58
N ALA A 31 -36.87 -22.34 -5.31
CA ALA A 31 -37.28 -23.28 -4.28
C ALA A 31 -37.09 -22.66 -2.89
N GLY A 32 -38.18 -22.56 -2.11
CA GLY A 32 -38.15 -22.10 -0.72
C GLY A 32 -38.15 -20.58 -0.51
N SER A 33 -38.17 -19.74 -1.56
CA SER A 33 -38.32 -18.29 -1.38
C SER A 33 -39.06 -17.55 -2.51
N PRO A 34 -40.40 -17.45 -2.43
CA PRO A 34 -41.23 -16.81 -3.45
C PRO A 34 -41.22 -15.26 -3.40
N GLY A 35 -40.71 -14.63 -2.33
CA GLY A 35 -40.73 -13.17 -2.13
C GLY A 35 -39.37 -12.50 -2.28
N THR A 36 -39.26 -11.19 -2.04
CA THR A 36 -37.98 -10.45 -2.01
C THR A 36 -37.33 -10.41 -0.61
N LYS A 37 -38.03 -10.88 0.43
CA LYS A 37 -37.56 -10.86 1.82
C LYS A 37 -36.43 -11.86 2.10
N LEU A 38 -36.45 -13.01 1.44
CA LEU A 38 -35.43 -14.04 1.53
C LEU A 38 -35.05 -14.43 0.10
N GLY A 39 -33.80 -14.81 -0.14
CA GLY A 39 -33.38 -15.25 -1.46
C GLY A 39 -32.18 -16.17 -1.36
N LEU A 40 -32.26 -17.32 -2.04
CA LEU A 40 -31.13 -18.21 -2.19
C LEU A 40 -30.52 -17.98 -3.58
N PHE A 41 -29.22 -17.69 -3.62
CA PHE A 41 -28.49 -17.40 -4.85
C PHE A 41 -27.32 -18.37 -4.99
N SER A 42 -27.17 -18.96 -6.17
CA SER A 42 -25.96 -19.71 -6.55
C SER A 42 -25.08 -18.80 -7.39
N CYS A 43 -23.82 -18.66 -6.99
CA CYS A 43 -22.83 -17.80 -7.64
C CYS A 43 -21.59 -18.62 -8.00
N ASP A 44 -21.22 -18.63 -9.27
CA ASP A 44 -19.99 -19.29 -9.75
C ASP A 44 -18.83 -18.29 -9.81
N GLY A 45 -17.59 -18.73 -9.51
CA GLY A 45 -16.40 -17.88 -9.66
C GLY A 45 -16.38 -16.63 -8.77
N VAL A 46 -16.83 -16.76 -7.52
CA VAL A 46 -16.98 -15.65 -6.57
C VAL A 46 -15.64 -14.99 -6.22
N SER A 47 -15.61 -13.66 -6.29
CA SER A 47 -14.49 -12.84 -5.81
C SER A 47 -15.00 -11.55 -5.13
N ILE A 48 -14.41 -11.19 -4.00
CA ILE A 48 -14.77 -9.98 -3.25
C ILE A 48 -13.91 -8.82 -3.75
N VAL A 49 -14.56 -7.78 -4.28
CA VAL A 49 -13.88 -6.58 -4.83
C VAL A 49 -13.99 -5.35 -3.92
N ASN A 50 -14.86 -5.39 -2.90
CA ASN A 50 -14.94 -4.41 -1.83
C ASN A 50 -15.54 -5.09 -0.57
N GLY A 51 -15.10 -4.70 0.63
CA GLY A 51 -15.62 -5.25 1.88
C GLY A 51 -14.90 -6.51 2.36
N ALA A 52 -13.68 -6.79 1.87
CA ALA A 52 -12.88 -7.93 2.33
C ALA A 52 -12.57 -7.86 3.84
N GLN A 53 -12.32 -6.65 4.37
CA GLN A 53 -12.16 -6.42 5.81
C GLN A 53 -13.48 -6.67 6.57
N THR A 54 -14.62 -6.29 6.00
CA THR A 54 -15.95 -6.55 6.58
C THR A 54 -16.18 -8.05 6.72
N VAL A 55 -15.92 -8.82 5.65
CA VAL A 55 -16.01 -10.29 5.66
C VAL A 55 -15.07 -10.90 6.69
N GLY A 56 -13.80 -10.48 6.71
CA GLY A 56 -12.82 -10.98 7.67
C GLY A 56 -13.16 -10.66 9.12
N THR A 57 -13.72 -9.46 9.39
CA THR A 57 -14.15 -9.05 10.73
C THR A 57 -15.34 -9.87 11.21
N ILE A 58 -16.34 -10.08 10.35
CA ILE A 58 -17.50 -10.93 10.64
C ILE A 58 -17.02 -12.38 10.90
N GLY A 59 -16.20 -12.94 10.00
CA GLY A 59 -15.67 -14.30 10.15
C GLY A 59 -14.85 -14.50 11.42
N SER A 60 -13.96 -13.55 11.76
CA SER A 60 -13.16 -13.64 12.98
C SER A 60 -14.01 -13.56 14.25
N ALA A 61 -15.07 -12.73 14.25
CA ALA A 61 -15.97 -12.61 15.38
C ALA A 61 -16.87 -13.86 15.54
N TYR A 62 -17.23 -14.50 14.42
CA TYR A 62 -17.93 -15.77 14.39
C TYR A 62 -17.08 -16.91 14.98
N ASP A 63 -15.85 -17.07 14.50
CA ASP A 63 -14.94 -18.15 14.92
C ASP A 63 -14.58 -18.08 16.41
N GLN A 64 -14.60 -16.88 17.00
CA GLN A 64 -14.31 -16.65 18.41
C GLN A 64 -15.52 -16.84 19.32
N SER A 65 -16.69 -17.22 18.78
CA SER A 65 -17.96 -17.32 19.52
C SER A 65 -18.35 -16.03 20.27
N ASP A 66 -17.79 -14.89 19.86
CA ASP A 66 -18.07 -13.57 20.43
C ASP A 66 -19.45 -13.04 19.99
N ILE A 67 -20.05 -13.68 18.98
CA ILE A 67 -21.42 -13.42 18.50
C ILE A 67 -22.22 -14.70 18.72
N ALA A 68 -23.16 -14.67 19.66
CA ALA A 68 -24.14 -15.75 19.80
C ALA A 68 -25.14 -15.66 18.64
N ILE A 69 -25.27 -16.75 17.87
CA ILE A 69 -26.32 -16.90 16.84
C ILE A 69 -27.68 -17.23 17.50
N ASP A 70 -27.65 -17.61 18.77
CA ASP A 70 -28.70 -18.41 19.42
C ASP A 70 -29.71 -17.62 20.26
N ASN A 71 -30.24 -16.51 19.74
CA ASN A 71 -31.51 -15.98 20.23
C ASN A 71 -32.44 -15.68 19.05
N GLU A 72 -32.99 -16.74 18.44
CA GLU A 72 -34.02 -16.67 17.40
C GLU A 72 -35.27 -15.87 17.82
N ALA A 73 -35.44 -15.57 19.11
CA ALA A 73 -36.57 -14.80 19.63
C ALA A 73 -36.57 -13.31 19.22
N ASP A 74 -35.41 -12.68 19.05
CA ASP A 74 -35.29 -11.22 18.85
C ASP A 74 -34.84 -10.80 17.43
N GLY A 75 -34.61 -11.75 16.54
CA GLY A 75 -34.17 -11.49 15.16
C GLY A 75 -32.71 -11.00 15.04
N PRO A 76 -32.21 -10.80 13.81
CA PRO A 76 -30.82 -10.41 13.58
C PRO A 76 -30.53 -9.01 14.13
N GLN A 77 -29.56 -8.92 15.03
CA GLN A 77 -29.13 -7.67 15.69
C GLN A 77 -28.22 -6.80 14.80
N SER A 78 -27.85 -7.29 13.61
CA SER A 78 -26.90 -6.63 12.72
C SER A 78 -27.20 -6.97 11.26
N TRP A 79 -27.04 -5.98 10.37
CA TRP A 79 -27.26 -6.12 8.94
C TRP A 79 -26.03 -5.64 8.15
N VAL A 80 -25.75 -6.30 7.03
CA VAL A 80 -24.70 -5.90 6.09
C VAL A 80 -25.27 -5.86 4.67
N GLN A 81 -25.01 -4.77 3.95
CA GLN A 81 -25.42 -4.68 2.55
C GLN A 81 -24.50 -5.56 1.70
N ILE A 82 -25.06 -6.46 0.90
CA ILE A 82 -24.32 -7.20 -0.11
C ILE A 82 -24.78 -6.80 -1.51
N ARG A 83 -23.83 -6.51 -2.38
CA ARG A 83 -24.04 -6.27 -3.81
C ARG A 83 -23.33 -7.36 -4.60
N ILE A 84 -24.08 -8.18 -5.31
CA ILE A 84 -23.53 -9.24 -6.17
C ILE A 84 -23.67 -8.81 -7.63
N ILE A 85 -22.56 -8.85 -8.37
CA ILE A 85 -22.47 -8.42 -9.76
C ILE A 85 -22.08 -9.63 -10.62
N SER A 86 -23.01 -10.07 -11.47
CA SER A 86 -22.72 -11.09 -12.48
C SER A 86 -21.87 -10.51 -13.60
N LEU A 87 -20.82 -11.23 -13.97
CA LEU A 87 -19.97 -10.94 -15.12
C LEU A 87 -20.45 -11.66 -16.39
N GLU A 88 -21.57 -12.40 -16.31
CA GLU A 88 -22.17 -13.06 -17.45
C GLU A 88 -22.41 -12.04 -18.58
N LYS A 89 -21.91 -12.35 -19.78
CA LYS A 89 -22.03 -11.50 -20.99
C LYS A 89 -21.40 -10.11 -20.83
N CYS A 90 -20.47 -9.91 -19.90
CA CYS A 90 -19.69 -8.68 -19.78
C CYS A 90 -18.41 -8.71 -20.64
N PRO A 91 -17.88 -7.55 -21.06
CA PRO A 91 -16.56 -7.47 -21.70
C PRO A 91 -15.45 -8.06 -20.81
N PRO A 92 -14.38 -8.64 -21.39
CA PRO A 92 -13.29 -9.29 -20.63
C PRO A 92 -12.67 -8.44 -19.50
N ASP A 93 -12.59 -7.12 -19.69
CA ASP A 93 -11.98 -6.20 -18.72
C ASP A 93 -12.96 -5.64 -17.66
N PHE A 94 -14.24 -6.03 -17.68
CA PHE A 94 -15.25 -5.40 -16.84
C PHE A 94 -15.01 -5.63 -15.34
N ALA A 95 -14.63 -6.84 -14.93
CA ALA A 95 -14.25 -7.16 -13.56
C ALA A 95 -13.11 -6.26 -13.04
N ARG A 96 -12.08 -6.06 -13.89
CA ARG A 96 -10.94 -5.19 -13.57
C ARG A 96 -11.38 -3.73 -13.44
N ARG A 97 -12.30 -3.26 -14.29
CA ARG A 97 -12.86 -1.90 -14.21
C ARG A 97 -13.66 -1.68 -12.93
N ILE A 98 -14.51 -2.63 -12.53
CA ILE A 98 -15.27 -2.58 -11.26
C ILE A 98 -14.30 -2.49 -10.08
N THR A 99 -13.31 -3.39 -10.04
CA THR A 99 -12.31 -3.42 -8.97
C THR A 99 -11.53 -2.11 -8.89
N ARG A 100 -11.10 -1.58 -10.03
CA ARG A 100 -10.38 -0.30 -10.10
C ARG A 100 -11.25 0.87 -9.63
N ALA A 101 -12.53 0.90 -10.01
CA ALA A 101 -13.45 1.95 -9.61
C ALA A 101 -13.73 1.93 -8.09
N ALA A 102 -13.98 0.75 -7.52
CA ALA A 102 -14.18 0.58 -6.08
C ALA A 102 -12.94 1.02 -5.27
N ASN A 103 -11.75 0.61 -5.70
CA ASN A 103 -10.50 1.04 -5.06
C ASN A 103 -10.24 2.54 -5.21
N LEU A 104 -10.58 3.13 -6.36
CA LEU A 104 -10.43 4.57 -6.56
C LEU A 104 -11.38 5.36 -5.63
N GLN A 105 -12.62 4.91 -5.46
CA GLN A 105 -13.57 5.51 -4.52
C GLN A 105 -13.04 5.48 -3.08
N ASN A 106 -12.53 4.33 -2.63
CA ASN A 106 -11.92 4.21 -1.30
C ASN A 106 -10.69 5.13 -1.16
N ALA A 107 -9.83 5.18 -2.17
CA ALA A 107 -8.63 6.02 -2.14
C ALA A 107 -8.96 7.52 -2.14
N VAL A 108 -9.99 7.95 -2.88
CA VAL A 108 -10.46 9.35 -2.90
C VAL A 108 -11.09 9.72 -1.56
N GLY A 109 -11.97 8.89 -1.00
CA GLY A 109 -12.58 9.14 0.31
C GLY A 109 -11.53 9.25 1.41
N ASN A 110 -10.58 8.31 1.47
CA ASN A 110 -9.50 8.34 2.46
C ASN A 110 -8.58 9.57 2.28
N ARG A 111 -8.31 9.99 1.03
CA ARG A 111 -7.56 11.23 0.77
C ARG A 111 -8.32 12.47 1.28
N GLU A 112 -9.63 12.52 1.16
CA GLU A 112 -10.44 13.61 1.70
C GLU A 112 -10.40 13.65 3.24
N PHE A 113 -10.39 12.50 3.91
CA PHE A 113 -10.14 12.42 5.35
C PHE A 113 -8.77 12.98 5.73
N ALA A 114 -7.70 12.54 5.07
CA ALA A 114 -6.38 13.12 5.28
C ALA A 114 -6.33 14.62 4.99
N ALA A 115 -7.10 15.11 4.02
CA ALA A 115 -7.12 16.54 3.68
C ALA A 115 -7.83 17.42 4.72
N MET A 116 -8.59 16.83 5.65
CA MET A 116 -9.18 17.54 6.79
C MET A 116 -8.19 17.74 7.94
N ASP A 117 -7.08 17.00 7.96
CA ASP A 117 -6.05 17.16 8.98
C ASP A 117 -5.37 18.54 8.89
N PRO A 118 -5.41 19.36 9.96
CA PRO A 118 -4.72 20.65 10.02
C PRO A 118 -3.23 20.59 9.70
N LEU A 119 -2.55 19.47 9.96
CA LEU A 119 -1.14 19.27 9.62
C LEU A 119 -0.90 19.40 8.12
N GLN A 120 -1.80 18.88 7.27
CA GLN A 120 -1.66 18.98 5.82
C GLN A 120 -1.74 20.43 5.34
N HIS A 121 -2.59 21.24 5.99
CA HIS A 121 -2.67 22.67 5.72
C HIS A 121 -1.40 23.42 6.19
N ARG A 122 -0.86 23.07 7.36
CA ARG A 122 0.43 23.62 7.85
C ARG A 122 1.55 23.32 6.85
N LEU A 123 1.70 22.06 6.43
CA LEU A 123 2.71 21.66 5.44
C LEU A 123 2.54 22.43 4.13
N ALA A 124 1.32 22.60 3.64
CA ALA A 124 1.08 23.38 2.42
C ALA A 124 1.50 24.85 2.55
N THR A 125 1.29 25.44 3.72
CA THR A 125 1.72 26.81 4.02
C THR A 125 3.25 26.90 4.06
N GLU A 126 3.91 25.93 4.71
CA GLU A 126 5.37 25.87 4.76
C GLU A 126 6.00 25.66 3.37
N PHE A 127 5.43 24.78 2.55
CA PHE A 127 5.86 24.58 1.15
C PHE A 127 5.77 25.88 0.34
N ALA A 128 4.73 26.68 0.56
CA ALA A 128 4.55 27.95 -0.14
C ALA A 128 5.65 28.99 0.20
N LEU A 129 6.22 28.94 1.41
CA LEU A 129 7.36 29.80 1.79
C LEU A 129 8.58 29.55 0.90
N ASP A 130 8.78 28.29 0.48
CA ASP A 130 9.85 27.88 -0.43
C ASP A 130 9.43 27.97 -1.92
N ARG A 131 8.31 28.62 -2.23
CA ARG A 131 7.73 28.72 -3.59
C ARG A 131 7.41 27.37 -4.21
N ARG A 132 7.12 26.36 -3.39
CA ARG A 132 6.69 25.02 -3.82
C ARG A 132 5.22 24.81 -3.49
N LYS A 133 4.57 23.93 -4.26
CA LYS A 133 3.18 23.55 -4.08
C LYS A 133 3.09 22.17 -3.42
N TYR A 134 2.31 22.07 -2.35
CA TYR A 134 1.94 20.79 -1.76
C TYR A 134 0.46 20.50 -2.02
N VAL A 135 0.20 19.50 -2.88
CA VAL A 135 -1.16 19.14 -3.29
C VAL A 135 -1.68 17.97 -2.46
N TYR A 136 -2.52 18.26 -1.47
CA TYR A 136 -3.11 17.25 -0.59
C TYR A 136 -4.61 17.01 -0.88
N LYS A 137 -5.33 17.99 -1.43
CA LYS A 137 -6.73 17.86 -1.83
C LYS A 137 -6.89 17.12 -3.16
N SER A 138 -8.01 16.43 -3.33
CA SER A 138 -8.42 15.81 -4.59
C SER A 138 -8.79 16.87 -5.64
N GLY A 139 -8.61 16.55 -6.93
CA GLY A 139 -9.03 17.42 -8.05
C GLY A 139 -7.99 18.43 -8.52
N GLU A 140 -6.91 18.63 -7.78
CA GLU A 140 -5.76 19.40 -8.24
C GLU A 140 -4.73 18.52 -8.96
N GLN A 141 -4.07 19.08 -9.96
CA GLN A 141 -2.99 18.39 -10.66
C GLN A 141 -1.74 18.35 -9.79
N ASP A 142 -1.12 17.17 -9.70
CA ASP A 142 0.11 16.98 -8.95
C ASP A 142 1.26 17.81 -9.58
N PRO A 143 2.02 18.56 -8.76
CA PRO A 143 3.17 19.34 -9.22
C PRO A 143 4.29 18.42 -9.74
N ARG A 144 5.20 18.96 -10.54
CA ARG A 144 6.29 18.20 -11.17
C ARG A 144 7.63 18.84 -10.88
N GLY A 145 8.68 18.03 -10.83
CA GLY A 145 10.05 18.51 -10.60
C GLY A 145 10.11 19.37 -9.34
N GLU A 146 10.80 20.49 -9.39
CA GLU A 146 10.98 21.40 -8.25
C GLU A 146 9.73 22.16 -7.83
N ASP A 147 8.63 22.10 -8.61
CA ASP A 147 7.38 22.83 -8.29
C ASP A 147 6.70 22.32 -7.02
N GLY A 148 7.11 21.17 -6.48
CA GLY A 148 6.62 20.59 -5.23
C GLY A 148 6.19 19.13 -5.36
N CYS A 149 5.29 18.69 -4.47
CA CYS A 149 4.83 17.29 -4.41
C CYS A 149 3.35 17.17 -4.02
N SER A 150 2.78 15.97 -4.15
CA SER A 150 1.44 15.65 -3.65
C SER A 150 1.48 14.82 -2.36
N ILE A 151 0.36 14.75 -1.64
CA ILE A 151 0.20 13.85 -0.47
C ILE A 151 0.48 12.39 -0.84
N VAL A 152 0.23 12.01 -2.10
CA VAL A 152 0.54 10.67 -2.62
C VAL A 152 2.05 10.43 -2.61
N GLU A 153 2.83 11.33 -3.20
CA GLU A 153 4.30 11.23 -3.21
C GLU A 153 4.87 11.33 -1.79
N ALA A 154 4.34 12.25 -0.97
CA ALA A 154 4.75 12.41 0.42
C ALA A 154 4.56 11.10 1.21
N THR A 155 3.38 10.49 1.11
CA THR A 155 3.05 9.23 1.79
C THR A 155 3.93 8.09 1.30
N GLN A 156 4.21 8.01 -0.01
CA GLN A 156 5.11 7.00 -0.56
C GLN A 156 6.52 7.12 0.00
N ALA A 157 7.07 8.33 -0.01
CA ALA A 157 8.42 8.60 0.43
C ALA A 157 8.59 8.40 1.94
N LEU A 158 7.71 9.02 2.74
CA LEU A 158 7.75 8.92 4.21
C LEU A 158 7.48 7.49 4.69
N GLY A 159 6.52 6.79 4.07
CA GLY A 159 6.25 5.39 4.39
C GLY A 159 7.46 4.49 4.14
N CYS A 160 8.15 4.68 3.00
CA CYS A 160 9.37 3.93 2.71
C CYS A 160 10.53 4.31 3.64
N ALA A 161 10.64 5.57 4.06
CA ALA A 161 11.66 6.00 5.02
C ALA A 161 11.43 5.42 6.43
N HIS A 162 10.16 5.23 6.82
CA HIS A 162 9.79 4.86 8.18
C HIS A 162 9.94 3.36 8.47
N SER A 163 9.28 2.47 7.70
CA SER A 163 9.36 1.03 7.97
C SER A 163 9.07 0.15 6.75
N VAL A 164 9.51 -1.11 6.81
CA VAL A 164 9.19 -2.13 5.80
C VAL A 164 7.67 -2.34 5.70
N ALA A 165 6.97 -2.32 6.84
CA ALA A 165 5.51 -2.47 6.89
C ALA A 165 4.81 -1.37 6.09
N LEU A 166 5.22 -0.10 6.27
CA LEU A 166 4.66 1.01 5.52
C LEU A 166 5.07 1.00 4.05
N ALA A 167 6.32 0.64 3.73
CA ALA A 167 6.75 0.47 2.33
C ALA A 167 5.88 -0.56 1.58
N VAL A 168 5.54 -1.67 2.23
CA VAL A 168 4.62 -2.69 1.70
C VAL A 168 3.18 -2.16 1.62
N GLN A 169 2.70 -1.47 2.65
CA GLN A 169 1.34 -0.92 2.69
C GLN A 169 1.13 0.11 1.57
N VAL A 170 2.09 1.02 1.37
CA VAL A 170 2.12 1.98 0.26
C VAL A 170 1.97 1.27 -1.09
N LYS A 171 2.70 0.16 -1.28
CA LYS A 171 2.67 -0.59 -2.55
C LYS A 171 1.36 -1.38 -2.74
N ARG A 172 0.77 -1.85 -1.66
CA ARG A 172 -0.44 -2.66 -1.67
C ARG A 172 -1.69 -1.78 -1.81
N GLU A 173 -1.88 -0.84 -0.89
CA GLU A 173 -3.07 0.00 -0.79
C GLU A 173 -2.75 1.26 0.04
N ILE A 174 -2.18 2.28 -0.60
CA ILE A 174 -1.80 3.55 0.05
C ILE A 174 -2.97 4.23 0.76
N GLY A 175 -4.19 4.11 0.22
CA GLY A 175 -5.39 4.76 0.77
C GLY A 175 -5.71 4.31 2.19
N VAL A 176 -5.36 3.08 2.59
CA VAL A 176 -5.57 2.59 3.97
C VAL A 176 -4.80 3.44 4.99
N ILE A 177 -3.66 4.01 4.60
CA ILE A 177 -2.87 4.88 5.50
C ILE A 177 -3.65 6.14 5.87
N TRP A 178 -4.53 6.62 4.99
CA TRP A 178 -5.35 7.81 5.23
C TRP A 178 -6.75 7.48 5.78
N GLY A 179 -7.01 6.22 6.16
CA GLY A 179 -8.33 5.79 6.63
C GLY A 179 -8.72 6.34 8.00
N ASP A 180 -7.72 6.65 8.83
CA ASP A 180 -7.87 7.26 10.16
C ASP A 180 -6.65 8.15 10.41
N THR A 181 -6.88 9.46 10.58
CA THR A 181 -5.82 10.45 10.76
C THR A 181 -5.35 10.57 12.21
N ASP A 182 -6.05 9.96 13.16
CA ASP A 182 -5.75 10.05 14.58
C ASP A 182 -4.95 8.84 15.09
N THR A 183 -4.74 7.82 14.26
CA THR A 183 -4.08 6.56 14.65
C THR A 183 -2.99 6.12 13.67
N SER A 184 -2.13 5.20 14.12
CA SER A 184 -1.17 4.53 13.24
C SER A 184 -1.92 3.74 12.16
N PRO A 185 -1.45 3.73 10.91
CA PRO A 185 -0.13 4.18 10.47
C PRO A 185 -0.02 5.64 10.06
N TYR A 186 -1.10 6.43 10.10
CA TYR A 186 -1.09 7.81 9.61
C TYR A 186 -0.12 8.69 10.40
N ILE A 187 -0.31 8.72 11.73
CA ILE A 187 0.47 9.56 12.65
C ILE A 187 1.94 9.16 12.73
N ASP A 188 2.29 7.94 12.32
CA ASP A 188 3.68 7.47 12.27
C ASP A 188 4.51 8.26 11.23
N ILE A 189 3.86 8.74 10.18
CA ILE A 189 4.50 9.49 9.08
C ILE A 189 4.05 10.95 8.99
N PHE A 190 2.83 11.26 9.43
CA PHE A 190 2.28 12.62 9.49
C PHE A 190 2.01 12.99 10.95
N ASN A 191 3.02 13.56 11.61
CA ASN A 191 2.96 14.06 12.98
C ASN A 191 3.47 15.50 13.07
N ASP A 192 3.33 16.10 14.25
CA ASP A 192 3.73 17.48 14.52
C ASP A 192 5.23 17.76 14.28
N ASP A 193 6.08 16.74 14.39
CA ASP A 193 7.53 16.85 14.15
C ASP A 193 7.91 16.82 12.65
N LEU A 194 6.94 16.58 11.76
CA LEU A 194 7.18 16.60 10.32
C LEU A 194 7.24 18.05 9.82
N SER A 195 8.37 18.45 9.24
CA SER A 195 8.50 19.74 8.54
C SER A 195 8.40 19.57 7.02
N SER A 196 8.03 20.63 6.32
CA SER A 196 8.08 20.67 4.84
C SER A 196 9.44 20.26 4.29
N PHE A 197 10.53 20.68 4.94
CA PHE A 197 11.90 20.32 4.58
C PHE A 197 12.13 18.80 4.63
N ARG A 198 11.75 18.13 5.74
CA ARG A 198 11.92 16.67 5.88
C ARG A 198 11.07 15.91 4.86
N LEU A 199 9.83 16.36 4.64
CA LEU A 199 8.93 15.78 3.65
C LEU A 199 9.51 15.93 2.24
N TRP A 200 9.94 17.14 1.87
CA TRP A 200 10.52 17.42 0.56
C TRP A 200 11.75 16.57 0.30
N ARG A 201 12.65 16.45 1.28
CA ARG A 201 13.82 15.57 1.16
C ARG A 201 13.47 14.12 0.98
N ALA A 202 12.42 13.62 1.64
CA ALA A 202 11.98 12.26 1.42
C ALA A 202 11.54 12.06 -0.04
N VAL A 203 10.78 13.02 -0.58
CA VAL A 203 10.33 13.00 -1.98
C VAL A 203 11.51 13.08 -2.95
N MET A 204 12.52 13.92 -2.68
CA MET A 204 13.73 14.00 -3.50
C MET A 204 14.48 12.66 -3.53
N VAL A 205 14.70 12.04 -2.37
CA VAL A 205 15.34 10.71 -2.28
C VAL A 205 14.57 9.69 -3.10
N MET A 206 13.23 9.66 -2.96
CA MET A 206 12.36 8.78 -3.74
C MET A 206 12.49 9.01 -5.24
N ARG A 207 12.44 10.26 -5.70
CA ARG A 207 12.48 10.60 -7.14
C ARG A 207 13.82 10.23 -7.76
N VAL A 208 14.93 10.52 -7.08
CA VAL A 208 16.27 10.13 -7.55
C VAL A 208 16.40 8.60 -7.60
N ALA A 209 15.94 7.89 -6.57
CA ALA A 209 15.96 6.42 -6.58
C ALA A 209 15.09 5.84 -7.70
N ASP A 210 13.87 6.35 -7.90
CA ASP A 210 12.96 5.89 -8.96
C ASP A 210 13.54 6.16 -10.37
N GLU A 211 14.26 7.28 -10.58
CA GLU A 211 14.96 7.58 -11.83
C GLU A 211 16.08 6.57 -12.11
N ILE A 212 16.92 6.29 -11.11
CA ILE A 212 17.99 5.30 -11.24
C ILE A 212 17.41 3.90 -11.48
N LEU A 213 16.37 3.51 -10.73
CA LEU A 213 15.69 2.24 -10.94
C LEU A 213 15.12 2.11 -12.35
N LEU A 214 14.59 3.19 -12.94
CA LEU A 214 14.12 3.18 -14.33
C LEU A 214 15.26 2.85 -15.32
N SER A 215 16.46 3.41 -15.12
CA SER A 215 17.63 3.08 -15.94
C SER A 215 18.14 1.66 -15.72
N LEU A 216 18.04 1.12 -14.50
CA LEU A 216 18.52 -0.22 -14.15
C LEU A 216 17.61 -1.35 -14.65
N ARG A 217 16.41 -1.04 -15.18
CA ARG A 217 15.51 -2.06 -15.73
C ARG A 217 16.09 -2.82 -16.93
N SER A 218 17.02 -2.22 -17.67
CA SER A 218 17.75 -2.86 -18.78
C SER A 218 19.10 -3.46 -18.35
N HIS A 219 19.39 -3.50 -17.05
CA HIS A 219 20.63 -4.08 -16.54
C HIS A 219 20.70 -5.58 -16.86
N THR A 220 21.91 -6.11 -16.98
CA THR A 220 22.19 -7.53 -17.31
C THR A 220 21.91 -8.50 -16.17
N CYS A 221 21.46 -8.03 -15.01
CA CYS A 221 21.22 -8.90 -13.86
C CYS A 221 19.89 -9.65 -14.03
N PRO A 222 19.71 -10.78 -13.33
CA PRO A 222 18.48 -11.55 -13.42
C PRO A 222 17.24 -10.70 -13.15
N ARG A 223 16.26 -10.78 -14.06
CA ARG A 223 14.93 -10.17 -13.89
C ARG A 223 14.96 -8.66 -13.61
N ALA A 224 15.99 -7.95 -14.08
CA ALA A 224 16.23 -6.53 -13.83
C ALA A 224 14.97 -5.65 -13.98
N ASP A 225 14.23 -5.84 -15.07
CA ASP A 225 12.99 -5.12 -15.35
C ASP A 225 11.94 -5.31 -14.24
N LEU A 226 11.70 -6.57 -13.84
CA LEU A 226 10.74 -6.92 -12.79
C LEU A 226 11.19 -6.41 -11.42
N VAL A 227 12.49 -6.46 -11.13
CA VAL A 227 13.06 -5.92 -9.87
C VAL A 227 12.83 -4.41 -9.82
N GLY A 228 13.17 -3.68 -10.87
CA GLY A 228 12.99 -2.23 -10.94
C GLY A 228 11.52 -1.80 -10.81
N ILE A 229 10.59 -2.55 -11.40
CA ILE A 229 9.14 -2.25 -11.31
C ILE A 229 8.56 -2.63 -9.94
N HIS A 230 8.86 -3.83 -9.46
CA HIS A 230 8.13 -4.40 -8.33
C HIS A 230 8.84 -4.20 -6.99
N MET A 231 10.15 -4.10 -6.95
CA MET A 231 10.89 -3.93 -5.70
C MET A 231 11.20 -2.47 -5.36
N ASN A 232 10.81 -1.52 -6.21
CA ASN A 232 11.10 -0.08 -6.03
C ASN A 232 10.86 0.48 -4.62
N ARG A 233 9.74 0.14 -3.97
CA ARG A 233 9.43 0.65 -2.62
C ARG A 233 10.27 -0.03 -1.52
N ILE A 234 10.67 -1.29 -1.71
CA ILE A 234 11.57 -1.99 -0.79
C ILE A 234 13.02 -1.55 -0.98
N ILE A 235 13.45 -1.38 -2.23
CA ILE A 235 14.76 -0.80 -2.54
C ILE A 235 14.85 0.61 -1.96
N LEU A 236 13.83 1.44 -2.15
CA LEU A 236 13.77 2.76 -1.55
C LEU A 236 13.87 2.72 -0.02
N HIS A 237 13.16 1.79 0.64
CA HIS A 237 13.29 1.61 2.08
C HIS A 237 14.74 1.30 2.49
N LEU A 238 15.41 0.36 1.81
CA LEU A 238 16.81 0.02 2.05
C LEU A 238 17.74 1.21 1.79
N VAL A 239 17.48 2.00 0.75
CA VAL A 239 18.24 3.23 0.45
C VAL A 239 18.13 4.24 1.60
N PHE A 240 16.94 4.42 2.19
CA PHE A 240 16.79 5.23 3.40
C PHE A 240 17.53 4.66 4.61
N GLN A 241 17.83 3.35 4.64
CA GLN A 241 18.59 2.74 5.73
C GLN A 241 20.11 2.95 5.62
N GLU A 242 20.61 3.32 4.45
CA GLU A 242 22.04 3.49 4.19
C GLU A 242 22.65 4.64 4.99
N LYS A 243 23.86 4.41 5.51
CA LYS A 243 24.54 5.31 6.45
C LYS A 243 24.71 6.73 5.91
N ASN A 244 25.15 6.85 4.66
CA ASN A 244 25.39 8.16 4.05
C ASN A 244 24.07 8.87 3.71
N VAL A 245 23.06 8.13 3.26
CA VAL A 245 21.72 8.68 3.01
C VAL A 245 21.14 9.22 4.32
N LYS A 246 21.16 8.44 5.41
CA LYS A 246 20.72 8.90 6.75
C LYS A 246 21.46 10.15 7.22
N ARG A 247 22.79 10.16 7.05
CA ARG A 247 23.65 11.28 7.44
C ARG A 247 23.25 12.56 6.72
N PHE A 248 23.16 12.52 5.40
CA PHE A 248 22.88 13.72 4.62
C PHE A 248 21.40 14.08 4.61
N TYR A 249 20.48 13.15 4.84
CA TYR A 249 19.04 13.39 4.83
C TYR A 249 18.63 14.54 5.78
N THR A 250 19.25 14.64 6.96
CA THR A 250 18.96 15.70 7.94
C THR A 250 19.80 16.97 7.78
N ASP A 251 20.81 16.95 6.92
CA ASP A 251 21.77 18.05 6.75
C ASP A 251 21.32 19.06 5.70
N MET A 252 20.78 20.20 6.14
CA MET A 252 20.22 21.25 5.27
C MET A 252 21.16 21.77 4.17
N ASN A 253 22.47 21.65 4.32
CA ASN A 253 23.44 22.26 3.39
C ASN A 253 24.08 21.28 2.40
N ASN A 254 23.69 20.00 2.43
CA ASN A 254 24.38 18.93 1.70
C ASN A 254 23.46 18.14 0.76
N GLU A 255 22.67 18.86 -0.04
CA GLU A 255 21.76 18.25 -1.01
C GLU A 255 22.48 17.45 -2.11
N ASP A 256 23.57 17.99 -2.67
CA ASP A 256 24.37 17.27 -3.69
C ASP A 256 24.93 15.95 -3.16
N ASN A 257 25.46 15.98 -1.93
CA ASN A 257 25.98 14.79 -1.26
C ASN A 257 24.87 13.76 -0.96
N LEU A 258 23.67 14.23 -0.64
CA LEU A 258 22.49 13.36 -0.50
C LEU A 258 22.17 12.68 -1.84
N ILE A 259 22.07 13.45 -2.94
CA ILE A 259 21.77 12.92 -4.27
C ILE A 259 22.82 11.90 -4.71
N ILE A 260 24.11 12.21 -4.56
CA ILE A 260 25.21 11.30 -4.89
C ILE A 260 25.11 10.01 -4.07
N SER A 261 24.82 10.12 -2.77
CA SER A 261 24.67 8.96 -1.89
C SER A 261 23.48 8.10 -2.30
N VAL A 262 22.34 8.71 -2.62
CA VAL A 262 21.14 7.99 -3.07
C VAL A 262 21.39 7.25 -4.38
N LYS A 263 22.03 7.87 -5.37
CA LYS A 263 22.35 7.23 -6.65
C LYS A 263 23.20 5.97 -6.44
N LYS A 264 24.32 6.11 -5.75
CA LYS A 264 25.23 4.99 -5.43
C LYS A 264 24.52 3.89 -4.64
N SER A 265 23.82 4.25 -3.57
CA SER A 265 23.10 3.29 -2.74
C SER A 265 22.00 2.56 -3.53
N THR A 266 21.32 3.23 -4.45
CA THR A 266 20.27 2.60 -5.28
C THR A 266 20.85 1.55 -6.21
N GLU A 267 21.96 1.84 -6.88
CA GLU A 267 22.66 0.87 -7.75
C GLU A 267 23.14 -0.35 -6.95
N ASP A 268 23.84 -0.12 -5.82
CA ASP A 268 24.37 -1.17 -4.96
C ASP A 268 23.24 -2.07 -4.42
N ILE A 269 22.16 -1.47 -3.91
CA ILE A 269 21.04 -2.20 -3.33
C ILE A 269 20.25 -2.94 -4.42
N PHE A 270 20.05 -2.33 -5.59
CA PHE A 270 19.34 -2.97 -6.69
C PHE A 270 20.00 -4.30 -7.07
N LEU A 271 21.32 -4.33 -7.20
CA LEU A 271 22.07 -5.56 -7.51
C LEU A 271 21.94 -6.60 -6.39
N LYS A 272 22.09 -6.19 -5.12
CA LYS A 272 21.89 -7.10 -3.97
C LYS A 272 20.49 -7.71 -3.97
N VAL A 273 19.46 -6.91 -4.21
CA VAL A 273 18.06 -7.36 -4.27
C VAL A 273 17.85 -8.31 -5.43
N ALA A 274 18.38 -8.00 -6.61
CA ALA A 274 18.24 -8.86 -7.79
C ALA A 274 18.89 -10.24 -7.56
N LEU A 275 20.11 -10.28 -7.02
CA LEU A 275 20.82 -11.52 -6.71
C LEU A 275 20.12 -12.33 -5.61
N TYR A 276 19.67 -11.68 -4.53
CA TYR A 276 18.90 -12.34 -3.47
C TYR A 276 17.61 -12.98 -4.02
N LEU A 277 16.89 -12.26 -4.88
CA LEU A 277 15.64 -12.76 -5.47
C LEU A 277 15.87 -13.91 -6.43
N GLU A 278 16.98 -13.92 -7.17
CA GLU A 278 17.31 -15.05 -8.05
C GLU A 278 17.63 -16.31 -7.24
N ASP A 279 18.36 -16.17 -6.13
CA ASP A 279 18.78 -17.30 -5.29
C ASP A 279 17.64 -17.85 -4.42
N HIS A 280 16.88 -16.98 -3.75
CA HIS A 280 15.88 -17.39 -2.75
C HIS A 280 14.45 -17.43 -3.30
N HIS A 281 14.18 -16.72 -4.41
CA HIS A 281 12.84 -16.52 -4.95
C HIS A 281 12.77 -16.65 -6.50
N PRO A 282 13.44 -17.64 -7.13
CA PRO A 282 13.58 -17.70 -8.60
C PRO A 282 12.23 -17.78 -9.32
N ASN A 283 11.26 -18.51 -8.73
CA ASN A 283 9.95 -18.77 -9.32
C ASN A 283 8.84 -17.84 -8.80
N ASP A 284 9.12 -16.99 -7.82
CA ASP A 284 8.11 -16.11 -7.23
C ASP A 284 7.76 -14.96 -8.18
N TYR A 285 6.47 -14.68 -8.36
CA TYR A 285 6.04 -13.48 -9.09
C TYR A 285 6.26 -12.21 -8.25
N LEU A 286 7.19 -11.34 -8.65
CA LEU A 286 7.64 -10.20 -7.82
C LEU A 286 6.51 -9.20 -7.50
N ALA A 287 5.50 -9.08 -8.35
CA ALA A 287 4.35 -8.21 -8.05
C ALA A 287 3.56 -8.67 -6.82
N ASN A 288 3.54 -9.97 -6.53
CA ASN A 288 2.92 -10.54 -5.34
C ASN A 288 3.88 -10.52 -4.16
N LEU A 289 5.16 -10.89 -4.39
CA LEU A 289 6.19 -10.87 -3.35
C LEU A 289 6.33 -9.49 -2.72
N SER A 290 6.41 -8.44 -3.54
CA SER A 290 6.55 -7.04 -3.10
C SER A 290 5.36 -6.50 -2.28
N LYS A 291 4.23 -7.23 -2.24
CA LYS A 291 3.05 -6.92 -1.43
C LYS A 291 2.91 -7.82 -0.20
N SER A 292 3.82 -8.79 -0.02
CA SER A 292 3.85 -9.70 1.12
C SER A 292 4.76 -9.13 2.21
N HIS A 293 4.17 -8.80 3.37
CA HIS A 293 4.93 -8.25 4.49
C HIS A 293 6.07 -9.19 4.94
N SER A 294 5.76 -10.47 5.15
CA SER A 294 6.73 -11.46 5.63
C SER A 294 7.90 -11.66 4.66
N LYS A 295 7.63 -11.79 3.35
CA LYS A 295 8.69 -11.95 2.34
C LYS A 295 9.56 -10.70 2.23
N CYS A 296 8.96 -9.51 2.22
CA CYS A 296 9.71 -8.26 2.18
C CYS A 296 10.56 -8.04 3.43
N GLU A 297 10.04 -8.38 4.61
CA GLU A 297 10.79 -8.27 5.87
C GLU A 297 11.97 -9.24 5.92
N ALA A 298 11.79 -10.48 5.44
CA ALA A 298 12.87 -11.45 5.31
C ALA A 298 13.98 -10.96 4.37
N LEU A 299 13.60 -10.41 3.21
CA LEU A 299 14.54 -9.83 2.25
C LEU A 299 15.32 -8.66 2.86
N VAL A 300 14.63 -7.72 3.54
CA VAL A 300 15.29 -6.57 4.16
C VAL A 300 16.29 -7.04 5.22
N LYS A 301 15.88 -7.98 6.10
CA LYS A 301 16.78 -8.57 7.11
C LYS A 301 18.01 -9.20 6.47
N ALA A 302 17.85 -9.99 5.40
CA ALA A 302 18.96 -10.64 4.70
C ALA A 302 19.95 -9.62 4.11
N ILE A 303 19.46 -8.53 3.53
CA ILE A 303 20.31 -7.49 2.92
C ILE A 303 21.00 -6.62 3.98
N THR A 304 20.35 -6.35 5.11
CA THR A 304 20.91 -5.49 6.16
C THR A 304 21.94 -6.17 7.07
N ASN A 305 21.99 -7.50 7.14
CA ASN A 305 22.83 -8.26 8.09
C ASN A 305 24.07 -8.97 7.48
N ILE A 306 24.54 -8.62 6.29
CA ILE A 306 25.78 -9.21 5.73
C ILE A 306 26.67 -8.13 5.09
N PRO A 307 27.94 -7.99 5.52
CA PRO A 307 28.97 -7.33 4.71
C PRO A 307 29.22 -8.19 3.47
N LEU A 308 29.05 -7.59 2.28
CA LEU A 308 29.57 -8.16 1.05
C LEU A 308 31.09 -8.19 1.16
N ASP A 309 31.64 -9.30 1.62
CA ASP A 309 33.05 -9.60 1.41
C ASP A 309 33.22 -10.11 -0.03
N PRO A 310 33.90 -9.35 -0.92
CA PRO A 310 34.13 -9.78 -2.30
C PRO A 310 35.06 -10.98 -2.42
N GLU A 311 35.64 -11.52 -1.34
CA GLU A 311 36.68 -12.56 -1.43
C GLU A 311 36.19 -14.01 -1.51
N ASN A 312 34.90 -14.31 -1.31
CA ASN A 312 34.43 -15.71 -1.35
C ASN A 312 33.98 -16.23 -2.74
N TRP A 313 34.27 -15.53 -3.84
CA TRP A 313 34.06 -16.07 -5.20
C TRP A 313 35.35 -16.57 -5.90
N LYS A 314 36.53 -16.46 -5.29
CA LYS A 314 37.79 -16.92 -5.90
C LYS A 314 38.14 -18.39 -5.63
N GLN A 315 37.19 -19.31 -5.78
CA GLN A 315 37.48 -20.74 -6.04
C GLN A 315 36.56 -21.40 -7.09
N ALA A 316 36.09 -20.60 -8.04
CA ALA A 316 35.69 -21.09 -9.36
C ALA A 316 35.97 -19.94 -10.35
N SER A 317 37.19 -19.64 -10.79
CA SER A 317 38.33 -20.48 -11.11
C SER A 317 39.54 -19.55 -11.35
N LEU A 318 40.66 -19.81 -10.68
CA LEU A 318 42.05 -19.46 -11.05
C LEU A 318 42.35 -18.01 -11.52
N PHE A 319 43.22 -17.35 -10.74
CA PHE A 319 43.85 -16.01 -10.90
C PHE A 319 43.15 -14.84 -10.20
#